data_AF-A0A354AY55-F1
#
_entry.id   AF-A0A354AY55-F1
#
_cell.length_a   1.000
_cell.length_b   1.000
_cell.length_c   1.000
_cell.angle_alpha   90.00
_cell.angle_beta   90.00
_cell.angle_gamma   90.00
#
_symmetry.space_group_name_H-M   'P 1'
#
loop_
_entity.id
_entity.type
_entity.pdbx_description
1 polymer ?
#
loop_
_entity_poly.entity_id
_entity_poly.type
_entity_poly.pdbx_seq_one_letter_code
_entity_poly.pdbx_strand_id
1 'polypeptide(L)'
;QTGKTAIAIDTILNQKGEDVVCVYVAVGQKAASVANVVEVLRERGALDYTVVVAASASEAAALQYLAPYTGAAIAESFMYKGKATLVVYDDLTKQA
;
A
#
# COMPACT_ATOMS: atom_id res chain seq x y z
N GLN A 1 -18.16 -4.51 -5.06
CA GLN A 1 -16.77 -4.61 -5.56
C GLN A 1 -16.72 -3.91 -6.90
N THR A 2 -15.95 -2.83 -7.03
CA THR A 2 -15.89 -2.01 -8.26
C THR A 2 -14.48 -1.99 -8.87
N GLY A 3 -13.61 -2.95 -8.52
CA GLY A 3 -12.26 -3.06 -9.11
C GLY A 3 -11.21 -2.07 -8.57
N LYS A 4 -11.51 -1.25 -7.55
CA LYS A 4 -10.59 -0.23 -7.01
C LYS A 4 -9.20 -0.79 -6.66
N THR A 5 -9.16 -1.87 -5.88
CA THR A 5 -7.92 -2.53 -5.48
C THR A 5 -7.16 -3.12 -6.68
N ALA A 6 -7.87 -3.61 -7.70
CA ALA A 6 -7.24 -4.10 -8.93
C ALA A 6 -6.50 -2.97 -9.65
N ILE A 7 -7.15 -1.81 -9.83
CA ILE A 7 -6.51 -0.63 -10.45
C ILE A 7 -5.28 -0.19 -9.65
N ALA A 8 -5.36 -0.19 -8.31
CA ALA A 8 -4.23 0.14 -7.45
C ALA A 8 -3.04 -0.80 -7.66
N ILE A 9 -3.29 -2.11 -7.66
CA ILE A 9 -2.24 -3.12 -7.87
C ILE A 9 -1.64 -2.97 -9.27
N ASP A 10 -2.46 -2.86 -10.31
CA ASP A 10 -1.99 -2.69 -11.69
C ASP A 10 -1.12 -1.43 -11.84
N THR A 11 -1.51 -0.34 -11.15
CA THR A 11 -0.72 0.91 -11.13
C THR A 11 0.66 0.69 -10.51
N ILE A 12 0.74 -0.05 -9.39
CA ILE A 12 2.00 -0.42 -8.75
C ILE A 12 2.84 -1.30 -9.69
N LEU A 13 2.25 -2.33 -10.29
CA LEU A 13 2.95 -3.24 -11.22
C LEU A 13 3.57 -2.48 -12.40
N ASN A 14 2.88 -1.44 -12.88
CA ASN A 14 3.34 -0.61 -13.99
C ASN A 14 4.47 0.37 -13.63
N GLN A 15 4.89 0.44 -12.35
CA GLN A 15 6.08 1.22 -11.95
C GLN A 15 7.40 0.43 -12.12
N LYS A 16 7.34 -0.81 -12.59
CA LYS A 16 8.52 -1.66 -12.78
C LYS A 16 9.50 -1.03 -13.78
N GLY A 17 10.67 -0.62 -13.28
CA GLY A 17 11.72 0.00 -14.10
C GLY A 17 11.65 1.53 -14.16
N GLU A 18 10.65 2.17 -13.54
CA GLU A 18 10.43 3.62 -13.58
C GLU A 18 11.12 4.40 -12.44
N ASP A 19 11.92 3.71 -11.60
CA ASP A 19 12.58 4.27 -10.39
C ASP A 19 11.59 4.96 -9.41
N VAL A 20 10.38 4.40 -9.28
CA VAL A 20 9.33 4.85 -8.35
C VAL A 20 9.21 3.89 -7.17
N VAL A 21 9.32 4.40 -5.95
CA VAL A 21 9.06 3.63 -4.72
C VAL A 21 7.56 3.62 -4.46
N CYS A 22 6.97 2.44 -4.36
CA CYS A 22 5.54 2.27 -4.10
C CYS A 22 5.28 2.02 -2.61
N VAL A 23 4.16 2.51 -2.10
CA VAL A 23 3.66 2.21 -0.76
C VAL A 23 2.18 1.87 -0.86
N TYR A 24 1.81 0.66 -0.43
CA TYR A 24 0.42 0.20 -0.37
C TYR A 24 -0.02 0.10 1.09
N VAL A 25 -1.01 0.90 1.48
CA VAL A 25 -1.53 0.98 2.84
C VAL A 25 -2.90 0.31 2.89
N ALA A 26 -2.97 -0.87 3.52
CA ALA A 26 -4.22 -1.59 3.75
C ALA A 26 -4.80 -1.24 5.13
N VAL A 27 -5.97 -0.60 5.14
CA VAL A 27 -6.67 -0.15 6.36
C VAL A 27 -7.99 -0.92 6.51
N GLY A 28 -8.17 -1.57 7.65
CA GLY A 28 -9.38 -2.32 7.97
C GLY A 28 -9.71 -3.42 6.96
N GLN A 29 -8.70 -3.96 6.27
CA GLN A 29 -8.86 -5.08 5.33
C GLN A 29 -8.77 -6.41 6.06
N LYS A 30 -9.36 -7.46 5.48
CA LYS A 30 -9.15 -8.83 5.97
C LYS A 30 -7.70 -9.22 5.74
N ALA A 31 -7.06 -9.83 6.74
CA ALA A 31 -5.66 -10.26 6.63
C ALA A 31 -5.40 -11.15 5.39
N ALA A 32 -6.31 -12.08 5.09
CA ALA A 32 -6.23 -12.92 3.90
C ALA A 32 -6.28 -12.12 2.58
N SER A 33 -7.05 -11.03 2.53
CA SER A 33 -7.09 -10.15 1.36
C SER A 33 -5.75 -9.44 1.17
N VAL A 34 -5.14 -8.95 2.24
CA VAL A 34 -3.81 -8.31 2.19
C VAL A 34 -2.74 -9.33 1.78
N ALA A 35 -2.77 -10.55 2.33
CA ALA A 35 -1.86 -11.62 1.95
C ALA A 35 -1.91 -11.94 0.46
N ASN A 36 -3.10 -11.98 -0.14
CA ASN A 36 -3.26 -12.16 -1.58
C ASN A 36 -2.63 -11.01 -2.39
N VAL A 37 -2.76 -9.76 -1.93
CA VAL A 37 -2.09 -8.61 -2.59
C VAL A 37 -0.57 -8.76 -2.53
N VAL A 38 -0.03 -9.08 -1.34
CA VAL A 38 1.42 -9.30 -1.17
C VAL A 38 1.92 -10.41 -2.08
N GLU A 39 1.17 -11.50 -2.22
CA GLU A 39 1.58 -12.61 -3.08
C GLU A 39 1.57 -12.22 -4.56
N VAL A 40 0.54 -11.51 -5.03
CA VAL A 40 0.51 -10.98 -6.41
C VAL A 40 1.70 -10.05 -6.67
N LEU A 41 2.02 -9.15 -5.72
CA LEU A 41 3.19 -8.28 -5.85
C LEU A 41 4.50 -9.07 -5.87
N ARG A 42 4.61 -10.14 -5.07
CA ARG A 42 5.78 -11.04 -5.06
C ARG A 42 5.94 -11.78 -6.38
N GLU A 43 4.91 -12.47 -6.85
CA GLU A 43 4.92 -13.26 -8.09
C GLU A 43 5.25 -12.41 -9.33
N ARG A 44 4.81 -11.14 -9.34
CA ARG A 44 5.06 -10.20 -10.44
C ARG A 44 6.40 -9.45 -10.31
N GLY A 45 7.13 -9.65 -9.21
CA GLY A 45 8.40 -8.97 -8.92
C GLY A 45 8.23 -7.47 -8.64
N ALA A 46 7.11 -7.09 -8.03
CA ALA A 46 6.81 -5.71 -7.61
C ALA A 46 7.08 -5.44 -6.13
N LEU A 47 7.23 -6.50 -5.32
CA LEU A 47 7.51 -6.37 -3.90
C LEU A 47 8.91 -5.76 -3.64
N ASP A 48 9.85 -5.89 -4.57
CA ASP A 48 11.20 -5.34 -4.47
C ASP A 48 11.24 -3.80 -4.39
N TYR A 49 10.21 -3.13 -4.90
CA TYR A 49 10.07 -1.66 -4.88
C TYR A 49 8.80 -1.19 -4.17
N THR A 50 8.10 -2.08 -3.46
CA THR A 50 6.83 -1.75 -2.78
C THR A 50 6.89 -2.05 -1.29
N VAL A 51 6.59 -1.05 -0.47
CA VAL A 51 6.35 -1.23 0.97
C VAL A 51 4.86 -1.48 1.21
N VAL A 52 4.52 -2.50 1.99
CA VAL A 52 3.13 -2.79 2.39
C VAL A 52 2.95 -2.47 3.86
N VAL A 53 2.09 -1.49 4.16
CA VAL A 53 1.65 -1.15 5.51
C VAL A 53 0.26 -1.77 5.70
N ALA A 54 0.09 -2.59 6.74
CA ALA A 54 -1.17 -3.27 6.99
C ALA A 54 -1.66 -3.02 8.43
N ALA A 55 -2.88 -2.50 8.54
CA ALA A 55 -3.67 -2.49 9.77
C ALA A 55 -5.01 -3.17 9.46
N SER A 56 -5.10 -4.45 9.79
CA SER A 56 -6.23 -5.33 9.50
C SER A 56 -7.49 -4.96 10.30
N ALA A 57 -8.63 -5.45 9.83
CA ALA A 57 -9.93 -5.22 10.49
C ALA A 57 -10.02 -5.75 11.93
N SER A 58 -9.15 -6.68 12.32
CA SER A 58 -9.07 -7.24 13.68
C SER A 58 -8.17 -6.45 14.62
N GLU A 59 -7.40 -5.48 14.11
CA GLU A 59 -6.50 -4.66 14.92
C GLU A 59 -7.21 -3.46 15.53
N ALA A 60 -6.61 -2.87 16.57
CA ALA A 60 -7.16 -1.72 17.26
C ALA A 60 -7.44 -0.55 16.30
N ALA A 61 -8.56 0.16 16.53
CA ALA A 61 -8.94 1.32 15.72
C ALA A 61 -7.83 2.39 15.65
N ALA A 62 -7.05 2.55 16.71
CA ALA A 62 -5.89 3.46 16.72
C ALA A 62 -4.82 3.09 15.68
N LEU A 63 -4.55 1.79 15.46
CA LEU A 63 -3.61 1.34 14.43
C LEU A 63 -4.17 1.57 13.02
N GLN A 64 -5.46 1.33 12.82
CA GLN A 64 -6.14 1.59 11.56
C GLN A 64 -6.12 3.09 11.22
N TYR A 65 -6.35 3.96 12.21
CA TYR A 65 -6.28 5.40 12.07
C TYR A 65 -4.86 5.90 11.73
N LEU A 66 -3.83 5.31 12.34
CA LEU A 66 -2.43 5.71 12.13
C LEU A 66 -1.81 5.15 10.84
N ALA A 67 -2.34 4.07 10.28
CA ALA A 67 -1.75 3.40 9.12
C ALA A 67 -1.55 4.31 7.89
N PRO A 68 -2.50 5.18 7.48
CA PRO A 68 -2.28 6.14 6.40
C PRO A 68 -1.14 7.11 6.66
N TYR A 69 -1.04 7.65 7.88
CA TYR A 69 0.05 8.55 8.25
C TYR A 69 1.41 7.85 8.23
N THR A 70 1.47 6.60 8.70
CA THR A 70 2.67 5.77 8.59
C THR A 70 3.09 5.55 7.15
N GLY A 71 2.14 5.24 6.25
CA GLY A 71 2.42 5.09 4.82
C GLY A 71 2.92 6.38 4.16
N ALA A 72 2.31 7.51 4.50
CA ALA A 72 2.75 8.83 4.03
C ALA A 72 4.19 9.13 4.49
N ALA A 73 4.48 8.95 5.78
CA ALA A 73 5.82 9.20 6.33
C ALA A 73 6.90 8.32 5.69
N ILE A 74 6.58 7.05 5.40
CA ILE A 74 7.50 6.15 4.67
C ILE A 74 7.80 6.71 3.29
N ALA A 75 6.77 7.09 2.52
CA ALA A 75 6.95 7.65 1.19
C ALA A 75 7.71 8.98 1.21
N GLU A 76 7.35 9.88 2.11
CA GLU A 76 8.04 11.15 2.31
C GLU A 76 9.53 10.96 2.59
N SER A 77 9.91 9.92 3.33
CA SER A 77 11.32 9.62 3.60
C SER A 77 12.16 9.34 2.34
N PHE A 78 11.53 8.76 1.30
CA PHE A 78 12.16 8.56 -0.02
C PHE A 78 12.06 9.82 -0.87
N MET A 79 10.92 10.51 -0.83
CA MET A 79 10.69 11.79 -1.51
C MET A 79 11.75 12.83 -1.12
N TYR A 80 12.01 13.01 0.18
CA TYR A 80 13.03 13.94 0.68
C TYR A 80 14.47 13.55 0.33
N LYS A 81 14.69 12.32 -0.17
CA LYS A 81 15.97 11.86 -0.71
C LYS A 81 16.04 11.97 -2.24
N GLY A 82 15.06 12.64 -2.86
CA GLY A 82 14.99 12.87 -4.31
C GLY A 82 14.41 11.72 -5.12
N LYS A 83 13.75 10.74 -4.48
CA LYS A 83 13.07 9.64 -5.18
C LYS A 83 11.62 9.99 -5.50
N ALA A 84 11.12 9.52 -6.64
CA ALA A 84 9.69 9.55 -6.94
C ALA A 84 8.97 8.48 -6.11
N THR A 85 7.77 8.79 -5.62
CA THR A 85 6.98 7.87 -4.79
C THR A 85 5.52 7.82 -5.19
N LEU A 86 4.94 6.61 -5.14
CA LEU A 86 3.50 6.36 -5.29
C LEU A 86 2.95 5.82 -3.97
N VAL A 87 1.89 6.42 -3.43
CA VAL A 87 1.19 5.92 -2.23
C VAL A 87 -0.26 5.62 -2.54
N VAL A 88 -0.73 4.44 -2.14
CA VAL A 88 -2.11 4.00 -2.23
C VAL A 88 -2.67 3.75 -0.84
N TYR A 89 -3.87 4.26 -0.56
CA TYR A 89 -4.62 4.00 0.67
C TYR A 89 -5.89 3.17 0.36
N ASP A 90 -5.95 1.92 0.85
CA ASP A 90 -7.07 0.98 0.66
C ASP A 90 -7.62 0.50 2.03
N ASP A 91 -8.59 1.19 2.64
CA ASP A 91 -9.29 2.37 2.13
C ASP A 91 -9.40 3.49 3.18
N LEU A 92 -9.53 4.74 2.72
CA LEU A 92 -9.69 5.90 3.60
C LEU A 92 -11.10 5.99 4.21
N THR A 93 -12.09 5.28 3.66
CA THR A 93 -13.43 5.24 4.24
C THR A 93 -13.46 4.50 5.59
N LYS A 94 -12.58 3.51 5.77
CA LYS A 94 -12.40 2.77 7.03
C LYS A 94 -11.46 3.46 8.02
N GLN A 95 -10.74 4.49 7.57
CA GLN A 95 -10.02 5.38 8.48
C GLN A 95 -10.97 6.37 9.17
N ALA A 96 -12.00 6.81 8.45
CA ALA A 96 -12.95 7.85 8.86
C ALA A 96 -13.94 7.40 9.95
#